data_AF-A0A7J6UZC5-F1
#
_entry.id   AF-A0A7J6UZC5-F1
#
_cell.length_a   1.000
_cell.length_b   1.000
_cell.length_c   1.000
_cell.angle_alpha   90.00
_cell.angle_beta   90.00
_cell.angle_gamma   90.00
#
_symmetry.space_group_name_H-M   'P 1'
#
loop_
_entity.id
_entity.type
_entity.pdbx_description
1 polymer ?
#
loop_
_entity_poly.entity_id
_entity_poly.type
_entity_poly.pdbx_seq_one_letter_code
_entity_poly.pdbx_strand_id
1 'polypeptide(L)'
;NPFDHIFRDSDVESMSDGHNNMTAYGYNDVFDEPSMGWSRYAHTMRIWVFNSGFFYIRPTLPSIELLDRVAARLSREKAWDQAVFNEELFYPSHPGYDGLHASRRTMDFYKFMNSKVLFKTVRKDAKLSKLMPVIVHVNYHPDKLPRMKAVVEFYVSGKQDALKPFPDGSDW
;
A
#
# COMPACT_ATOMS: atom_id res chain seq x y z
N ASN A 1 1.65 -19.47 -5.64
CA ASN A 1 2.62 -18.78 -6.51
C ASN A 1 2.13 -17.34 -6.69
N PRO A 2 2.85 -16.30 -6.23
CA PRO A 2 2.35 -14.92 -6.26
C PRO A 2 2.10 -14.40 -7.68
N PHE A 3 2.76 -14.95 -8.70
CA PHE A 3 2.61 -14.53 -10.09
C PHE A 3 1.25 -14.86 -10.72
N ASP A 4 0.48 -15.76 -10.10
CA ASP A 4 -0.90 -16.09 -10.51
C ASP A 4 -1.91 -15.05 -10.02
N HIS A 5 -1.48 -14.13 -9.15
CA HIS A 5 -2.31 -13.09 -8.54
C HIS A 5 -1.98 -11.68 -9.04
N ILE A 6 -1.11 -11.57 -10.04
CA ILE A 6 -0.75 -10.32 -10.72
C ILE A 6 -1.55 -10.24 -12.02
N PHE A 7 -2.23 -9.12 -12.27
CA PHE A 7 -3.15 -8.96 -13.41
C PHE A 7 -2.40 -8.60 -14.70
N ARG A 8 -1.27 -7.93 -14.56
CA ARG A 8 -0.43 -7.38 -15.63
C ARG A 8 -1.19 -6.40 -16.52
N ASP A 9 -2.15 -5.65 -15.99
CA ASP A 9 -2.97 -4.73 -16.79
C ASP A 9 -2.65 -3.25 -16.57
N SER A 10 -1.74 -2.97 -15.64
CA SER A 10 -1.30 -1.61 -15.28
C SER A 10 0.23 -1.55 -15.28
N ASP A 11 0.78 -0.36 -15.52
CA ASP A 11 2.22 -0.09 -15.46
C ASP A 11 2.79 -0.46 -14.09
N VAL A 12 2.06 -0.08 -13.03
CA VAL A 12 2.35 -0.44 -11.64
C VAL A 12 1.17 -1.14 -10.99
N GLU A 13 1.41 -2.31 -10.41
CA GLU A 13 0.48 -2.95 -9.48
C GLU A 13 1.12 -3.04 -8.10
N SER A 14 0.40 -2.63 -7.06
CA SER A 14 0.97 -2.56 -5.71
C SER A 14 -0.03 -2.88 -4.62
N MET A 15 0.52 -3.31 -3.48
CA MET A 15 -0.17 -3.26 -2.19
C MET A 15 -0.49 -1.81 -1.80
N SER A 16 -1.51 -1.61 -0.98
CA SER A 16 -1.85 -0.30 -0.38
C SER A 16 -1.50 -0.25 1.10
N ASP A 17 -1.14 0.93 1.61
CA ASP A 17 -1.08 1.20 3.05
C ASP A 17 -2.48 1.35 3.69
N GLY A 18 -3.53 1.45 2.86
CA GLY A 18 -4.91 1.37 3.28
C GLY A 18 -5.24 0.02 3.93
N HIS A 19 -6.30 -0.02 4.72
CA HIS A 19 -6.62 -1.17 5.57
C HIS A 19 -8.12 -1.52 5.64
N ASN A 20 -8.91 -0.96 4.72
CA ASN A 20 -10.30 -1.31 4.44
C ASN A 20 -10.62 -0.89 2.99
N ASN A 21 -11.81 -1.22 2.45
CA ASN A 21 -12.18 -0.86 1.08
C ASN A 21 -11.96 0.63 0.75
N MET A 22 -12.41 1.53 1.63
CA MET A 22 -12.34 2.97 1.41
C MET A 22 -10.89 3.47 1.34
N THR A 23 -10.05 3.05 2.29
CA THR A 23 -8.66 3.50 2.37
C THR A 23 -7.74 2.79 1.38
N ALA A 24 -8.01 1.52 1.07
CA ALA A 24 -7.23 0.75 0.10
C ALA A 24 -7.44 1.27 -1.33
N TYR A 25 -8.69 1.55 -1.71
CA TYR A 25 -9.05 1.89 -3.10
C TYR A 25 -9.30 3.38 -3.32
N GLY A 26 -9.17 4.19 -2.28
CA GLY A 26 -9.37 5.63 -2.33
C GLY A 26 -10.84 6.05 -2.24
N TYR A 27 -11.06 7.32 -1.91
CA TYR A 27 -12.39 7.89 -1.73
C TYR A 27 -12.41 9.40 -1.99
N ASN A 28 -13.60 9.91 -2.30
CA ASN A 28 -13.88 11.33 -2.38
C ASN A 28 -13.94 11.93 -0.97
N ASP A 29 -13.14 12.95 -0.71
CA ASP A 29 -13.17 13.74 0.52
C ASP A 29 -13.48 15.20 0.20
N VAL A 30 -14.05 15.93 1.14
CA VAL A 30 -14.49 17.31 0.94
C VAL A 30 -13.61 18.24 1.75
N PHE A 31 -12.90 19.13 1.06
CA PHE A 31 -12.25 20.27 1.70
C PHE A 31 -13.28 21.35 1.97
N ASP A 32 -13.33 21.83 3.21
CA ASP A 32 -14.27 22.85 3.67
C ASP A 32 -13.55 24.18 3.86
N GLU A 33 -13.93 25.17 3.05
CA GLU A 33 -13.43 26.55 3.11
C GLU A 33 -14.58 27.53 3.41
N PRO A 34 -14.90 27.79 4.71
CA PRO A 34 -16.10 28.52 5.09
C PRO A 34 -16.24 29.93 4.49
N SER A 35 -15.12 30.62 4.24
CA SER A 35 -15.08 31.97 3.64
C SER A 35 -15.66 32.03 2.23
N MET A 36 -15.74 30.90 1.52
CA MET A 36 -16.29 30.81 0.17
C MET A 36 -17.83 30.69 0.15
N GLY A 37 -18.49 30.72 1.31
CA GLY A 37 -19.95 30.79 1.43
C GLY A 37 -20.64 29.57 0.82
N TRP A 38 -21.50 29.79 -0.18
CA TRP A 38 -22.23 28.70 -0.85
C TRP A 38 -21.32 27.70 -1.56
N SER A 39 -20.16 28.15 -2.06
CA SER A 39 -19.18 27.32 -2.77
C SER A 39 -18.07 26.76 -1.85
N ARG A 40 -18.31 26.66 -0.54
CA ARG A 40 -17.30 26.27 0.46
C ARG A 40 -16.76 24.84 0.35
N TYR A 41 -17.43 23.97 -0.41
CA TYR A 41 -17.06 22.56 -0.49
C TYR A 41 -16.36 22.25 -1.80
N ALA A 42 -15.08 21.88 -1.72
CA ALA A 42 -14.30 21.40 -2.85
C ALA A 42 -14.05 19.89 -2.72
N HIS A 43 -14.37 19.14 -3.77
CA HIS A 43 -14.11 17.71 -3.82
C HIS A 43 -12.62 17.43 -4.03
N THR A 44 -12.09 16.49 -3.27
CA THR A 44 -10.72 15.99 -3.33
C THR A 44 -10.73 14.47 -3.42
N MET A 45 -9.69 13.88 -3.98
CA MET A 45 -9.50 12.43 -3.96
C MET A 45 -8.40 12.08 -2.98
N ARG A 46 -8.70 11.21 -2.01
CA ARG A 46 -7.72 10.67 -1.07
C ARG A 46 -7.41 9.24 -1.42
N ILE A 47 -6.12 9.00 -1.69
CA ILE A 47 -5.58 7.68 -1.98
C ILE A 47 -4.43 7.46 -1.01
N TRP A 48 -4.45 6.31 -0.34
CA TRP A 48 -3.33 5.93 0.51
C TRP A 48 -2.17 5.48 -0.37
N VAL A 49 -0.96 5.80 0.07
CA VAL A 49 0.26 5.46 -0.65
C VAL A 49 0.33 3.96 -0.92
N PHE A 50 0.86 3.62 -2.08
CA PHE A 50 1.29 2.28 -2.40
C PHE A 50 2.40 1.84 -1.46
N ASN A 51 2.24 0.64 -0.94
CA ASN A 51 3.09 0.06 0.08
C ASN A 51 4.28 -0.66 -0.56
N SER A 52 5.48 -0.32 -0.10
CA SER A 52 6.76 -0.83 -0.60
C SER A 52 7.07 -2.29 -0.26
N GLY A 53 6.16 -3.01 0.37
CA GLY A 53 6.30 -4.43 0.63
C GLY A 53 6.28 -5.29 -0.63
N PHE A 54 5.54 -4.86 -1.65
CA PHE A 54 5.48 -5.55 -2.92
C PHE A 54 4.99 -4.64 -4.04
N PHE A 55 5.79 -4.54 -5.09
CA PHE A 55 5.44 -3.92 -6.36
C PHE A 55 5.59 -4.95 -7.48
N TYR A 56 4.65 -4.92 -8.41
CA TYR A 56 4.87 -5.42 -9.76
C TYR A 56 4.91 -4.23 -10.72
N ILE A 57 5.97 -4.15 -11.52
CA ILE A 57 6.19 -3.05 -12.45
C ILE A 57 6.41 -3.64 -13.83
N ARG A 58 5.55 -3.28 -14.79
CA ARG A 58 5.71 -3.68 -16.20
C ARG A 58 6.84 -2.89 -16.84
N PRO A 59 7.62 -3.46 -17.78
CA PRO A 59 8.66 -2.75 -18.50
C PRO A 59 8.07 -1.88 -19.64
N THR A 60 7.26 -0.90 -19.28
CA THR A 60 6.68 0.10 -20.20
C THR A 60 7.46 1.41 -20.12
N LEU A 61 7.29 2.31 -21.10
CA LEU A 61 7.95 3.62 -21.07
C LEU A 61 7.63 4.42 -19.78
N PRO A 62 6.35 4.54 -19.34
CA PRO A 62 6.05 5.24 -18.08
C PRO A 62 6.69 4.61 -16.85
N SER A 63 6.79 3.27 -16.81
CA SER A 63 7.43 2.55 -15.69
C SER A 63 8.94 2.73 -15.66
N ILE A 64 9.60 2.71 -16.81
CA ILE A 64 11.05 2.95 -16.90
C ILE A 64 11.34 4.39 -16.43
N GLU A 65 10.57 5.35 -16.93
CA GLU A 65 10.71 6.75 -16.54
C GLU A 65 10.44 6.97 -15.04
N LEU A 66 9.42 6.31 -14.49
CA LEU A 66 9.16 6.30 -13.04
C LEU A 66 10.40 5.87 -12.26
N LEU A 67 11.00 4.74 -12.64
CA LEU A 67 12.15 4.20 -11.92
C LEU A 67 13.39 5.09 -12.08
N ASP A 68 13.61 5.68 -13.26
CA ASP A 68 14.69 6.65 -13.49
C ASP A 68 14.53 7.89 -12.59
N ARG A 69 13.32 8.45 -12.49
CA ARG A 69 13.03 9.60 -11.62
C ARG A 69 13.22 9.27 -10.14
N VAL A 70 12.71 8.12 -9.70
CA VAL A 70 12.85 7.65 -8.31
C VAL A 70 14.33 7.45 -7.96
N ALA A 71 15.09 6.76 -8.82
CA ALA A 71 16.52 6.54 -8.61
C ALA A 71 17.30 7.86 -8.58
N ALA A 72 17.00 8.79 -9.48
CA ALA A 72 17.63 10.10 -9.52
C ALA A 72 17.40 10.88 -8.21
N ARG A 73 16.17 10.90 -7.69
CA ARG A 73 15.86 11.57 -6.41
C ARG A 73 16.54 10.90 -5.22
N LEU A 74 16.43 9.57 -5.10
CA LEU A 74 17.05 8.84 -4.00
C LEU A 74 18.59 8.92 -3.99
N SER A 75 19.20 9.17 -5.15
CA SER A 75 20.66 9.38 -5.23
C SER A 75 21.14 10.75 -4.71
N ARG A 76 20.24 11.73 -4.60
CA ARG A 76 20.57 13.14 -4.26
C ARG A 76 19.95 13.59 -2.95
N GLU A 77 18.81 13.02 -2.58
CA GLU A 77 18.00 13.40 -1.43
C GLU A 77 18.11 12.36 -0.32
N LYS A 78 18.12 12.81 0.95
CA LYS A 78 17.92 11.91 2.09
C LYS A 78 16.42 11.67 2.29
N ALA A 79 15.83 10.94 1.35
CA ALA A 79 14.40 10.68 1.29
C ALA A 79 14.07 9.19 1.50
N TRP A 80 12.80 8.91 1.82
CA TRP A 80 12.30 7.55 1.98
C TRP A 80 11.78 7.04 0.63
N ASP A 81 12.23 5.84 0.22
CA ASP A 81 11.93 5.23 -1.08
C ASP A 81 10.42 5.12 -1.36
N GLN A 82 9.62 4.67 -0.38
CA GLN A 82 8.17 4.60 -0.55
C GLN A 82 7.55 5.99 -0.77
N ALA A 83 8.05 7.02 -0.08
CA ALA A 83 7.54 8.39 -0.25
C ALA A 83 7.87 8.91 -1.64
N VAL A 84 9.14 8.81 -2.06
CA VAL A 84 9.59 9.26 -3.39
C VAL A 84 8.85 8.53 -4.51
N PHE A 85 8.71 7.20 -4.40
CA PHE A 85 7.99 6.40 -5.40
C PHE A 85 6.54 6.87 -5.57
N ASN A 86 5.84 7.09 -4.46
CA ASN A 86 4.46 7.55 -4.51
C ASN A 86 4.34 8.98 -4.99
N GLU A 87 5.23 9.88 -4.55
CA GLU A 87 5.25 11.25 -5.05
C GLU A 87 5.38 11.26 -6.56
N GLU A 88 6.44 10.67 -7.14
CA GLU A 88 6.61 10.63 -8.60
C GLU A 88 5.39 10.04 -9.31
N LEU A 89 4.85 8.93 -8.81
CA LEU A 89 3.72 8.24 -9.43
C LEU A 89 2.40 9.05 -9.36
N PHE A 90 2.15 9.79 -8.28
CA PHE A 90 0.90 10.55 -8.05
C PHE A 90 1.00 12.04 -8.47
N TYR A 91 2.20 12.59 -8.70
CA TYR A 91 2.36 14.01 -8.94
C TYR A 91 1.80 14.41 -10.32
N PRO A 92 0.81 15.33 -10.39
CA PRO A 92 0.20 15.72 -11.64
C PRO A 92 1.14 16.58 -12.48
N SER A 93 0.91 16.59 -13.79
CA SER A 93 1.57 17.57 -14.66
C SER A 93 1.16 18.99 -14.27
N HIS A 94 2.11 19.91 -14.29
CA HIS A 94 1.90 21.33 -13.98
C HIS A 94 2.91 22.18 -14.77
N PRO A 95 2.79 23.53 -14.79
CA PRO A 95 3.74 24.36 -15.54
C PRO A 95 5.19 24.03 -15.17
N GLY A 96 5.98 23.63 -16.17
CA GLY A 96 7.38 23.24 -16.01
C GLY A 96 7.64 21.81 -15.54
N TYR A 97 6.62 20.96 -15.39
CA TYR A 97 6.77 19.56 -15.00
C TYR A 97 5.78 18.66 -15.75
N ASP A 98 6.33 17.72 -16.51
CA ASP A 98 5.55 16.66 -17.15
C ASP A 98 5.41 15.50 -16.16
N GLY A 99 4.17 15.27 -15.71
CA GLY A 99 3.85 14.20 -14.76
C GLY A 99 3.87 12.83 -15.41
N LEU A 100 4.07 11.80 -14.59
CA LEU A 100 4.04 10.42 -15.08
C LEU A 100 2.61 10.01 -15.44
N HIS A 101 2.42 9.55 -16.67
CA HIS A 101 1.14 9.01 -17.16
C HIS A 101 1.04 7.49 -16.94
N ALA A 102 1.61 6.99 -15.85
CA ALA A 102 1.61 5.57 -15.52
C ALA A 102 0.24 5.12 -14.99
N SER A 103 -0.33 4.09 -15.64
CA SER A 103 -1.51 3.37 -15.17
C SER A 103 -1.22 2.53 -13.94
N ARG A 104 -2.19 2.43 -13.01
CA ARG A 104 -1.97 1.83 -11.70
C ARG A 104 -3.11 0.92 -11.26
N ARG A 105 -2.77 -0.13 -10.52
CA ARG A 105 -3.71 -1.02 -9.82
C ARG A 105 -3.35 -1.18 -8.36
N THR A 106 -4.31 -0.92 -7.48
CA THR A 106 -4.25 -1.40 -6.11
C THR A 106 -4.64 -2.88 -6.08
N MET A 107 -3.77 -3.73 -5.52
CA MET A 107 -4.06 -5.14 -5.31
C MET A 107 -5.09 -5.34 -4.19
N ASP A 108 -5.77 -6.49 -4.21
CA ASP A 108 -6.72 -6.87 -3.16
C ASP A 108 -6.03 -6.89 -1.79
N PHE A 109 -6.42 -5.98 -0.91
CA PHE A 109 -5.77 -5.79 0.40
C PHE A 109 -5.94 -6.99 1.34
N TYR A 110 -6.91 -7.89 1.10
CA TYR A 110 -7.00 -9.16 1.83
C TYR A 110 -6.09 -10.25 1.26
N LYS A 111 -5.66 -10.16 0.00
CA LYS A 111 -4.65 -11.08 -0.55
C LYS A 111 -3.23 -10.54 -0.36
N PHE A 112 -3.08 -9.24 -0.35
CA PHE A 112 -1.81 -8.56 -0.15
C PHE A 112 -1.93 -7.68 1.09
N MET A 113 -1.66 -8.28 2.25
CA MET A 113 -1.93 -7.66 3.55
C MET A 113 -0.72 -6.86 4.05
N ASN A 114 -0.98 -5.63 4.51
CA ASN A 114 -0.07 -4.95 5.43
C ASN A 114 -0.40 -5.33 6.90
N SER A 115 0.42 -4.89 7.86
CA SER A 115 0.22 -5.21 9.27
C SER A 115 -1.11 -4.73 9.83
N LYS A 116 -1.64 -3.59 9.38
CA LYS A 116 -2.94 -3.10 9.86
C LYS A 116 -4.06 -4.04 9.45
N VAL A 117 -4.03 -4.52 8.20
CA VAL A 117 -5.01 -5.49 7.70
C VAL A 117 -4.92 -6.79 8.50
N LEU A 118 -3.73 -7.35 8.66
CA LEU A 118 -3.57 -8.63 9.36
C LEU A 118 -3.88 -8.52 10.86
N PHE A 119 -3.14 -7.66 11.58
CA PHE A 119 -3.15 -7.66 13.04
C PHE A 119 -4.38 -6.96 13.63
N LYS A 120 -4.92 -5.91 12.99
CA LYS A 120 -6.10 -5.21 13.53
C LYS A 120 -7.42 -5.81 13.08
N THR A 121 -7.46 -6.47 11.93
CA THR A 121 -8.72 -6.90 11.29
C THR A 121 -8.76 -8.41 11.04
N VAL A 122 -7.97 -8.92 10.09
CA VAL A 122 -8.12 -10.29 9.56
C VAL A 122 -7.98 -11.36 10.64
N ARG A 123 -6.96 -11.27 11.50
CA ARG A 123 -6.71 -12.32 12.52
C ARG A 123 -7.83 -12.41 13.58
N LYS A 124 -8.65 -11.38 13.71
CA LYS A 124 -9.72 -11.27 14.72
C LYS A 124 -11.09 -11.69 14.19
N ASP A 125 -11.23 -11.80 12.88
CA ASP A 125 -12.47 -12.21 12.24
C ASP A 125 -12.40 -13.68 11.84
N ALA A 126 -13.35 -14.49 12.31
CA ALA A 126 -13.35 -15.93 12.11
C ALA A 126 -13.55 -16.38 10.66
N LYS A 127 -14.07 -15.52 9.78
CA LYS A 127 -14.19 -15.78 8.34
C LYS A 127 -12.93 -15.31 7.62
N LEU A 128 -12.45 -14.10 7.92
CA LEU A 128 -11.27 -13.54 7.25
C LEU A 128 -9.98 -14.26 7.63
N SER A 129 -9.85 -14.74 8.87
CA SER A 129 -8.65 -15.45 9.33
C SER A 129 -8.35 -16.74 8.55
N LYS A 130 -9.36 -17.27 7.84
CA LYS A 130 -9.24 -18.45 6.95
C LYS A 130 -8.74 -18.10 5.56
N LEU A 131 -8.68 -16.83 5.19
CA LEU A 131 -8.16 -16.39 3.90
C LEU A 131 -6.66 -16.69 3.83
N MET A 132 -6.23 -17.28 2.71
CA MET A 132 -4.83 -17.49 2.42
C MET A 132 -4.26 -16.23 1.71
N PRO A 133 -3.50 -15.35 2.39
CA PRO A 133 -2.79 -14.27 1.71
C PRO A 133 -1.79 -14.79 0.68
N VAL A 134 -1.56 -13.96 -0.33
CA VAL A 134 -0.50 -14.10 -1.32
C VAL A 134 0.80 -13.50 -0.78
N ILE A 135 0.72 -12.30 -0.21
CA ILE A 135 1.82 -11.59 0.44
C ILE A 135 1.33 -11.02 1.77
N VAL A 136 2.18 -11.12 2.80
CA VAL A 136 2.01 -10.41 4.07
C VAL A 136 3.24 -9.55 4.29
N HIS A 137 3.08 -8.24 4.22
CA HIS A 137 4.15 -7.30 4.58
C HIS A 137 4.00 -6.89 6.04
N VAL A 138 4.98 -7.30 6.86
CA VAL A 138 5.07 -6.89 8.27
C VAL A 138 5.71 -5.50 8.38
N ASN A 139 4.90 -4.46 8.19
CA ASN A 139 5.28 -3.06 8.34
C ASN A 139 4.87 -2.48 9.72
N TYR A 140 5.38 -1.30 10.06
CA TYR A 140 5.10 -0.54 11.30
C TYR A 140 5.59 -1.14 12.64
N HIS A 141 6.34 -2.23 12.60
CA HIS A 141 6.81 -2.94 13.80
C HIS A 141 8.34 -2.93 13.96
N PRO A 142 8.87 -2.75 15.19
CA PRO A 142 10.28 -2.98 15.48
C PRO A 142 10.60 -4.49 15.54
N ASP A 143 9.67 -5.30 16.03
CA ASP A 143 9.76 -6.75 16.21
C ASP A 143 9.32 -7.52 14.94
N LYS A 144 9.83 -7.12 13.76
CA LYS A 144 9.39 -7.71 12.47
C LYS A 144 9.67 -9.20 12.37
N LEU A 145 10.85 -9.65 12.76
CA LEU A 145 11.27 -11.04 12.63
C LEU A 145 10.36 -12.04 13.37
N PRO A 146 10.07 -11.88 14.67
CA PRO A 146 9.17 -12.80 15.38
C PRO A 146 7.75 -12.77 14.80
N ARG A 147 7.24 -11.61 14.38
CA ARG A 147 5.95 -11.50 13.69
C ARG A 147 5.93 -12.25 12.36
N MET A 148 6.97 -12.10 11.53
CA MET A 148 7.08 -12.84 10.27
C MET A 148 7.11 -14.35 10.49
N LYS A 149 7.84 -14.84 11.51
CA LYS A 149 7.83 -16.25 11.88
C LYS A 149 6.42 -16.71 12.29
N ALA A 150 5.71 -15.93 13.09
CA ALA A 150 4.35 -16.25 13.50
C ALA A 150 3.34 -16.25 12.34
N VAL A 151 3.51 -15.37 11.36
CA VAL A 151 2.73 -15.38 10.11
C VAL A 151 2.93 -16.70 9.36
N VAL A 152 4.18 -17.17 9.24
CA VAL A 152 4.49 -18.47 8.62
C VAL A 152 3.87 -19.62 9.43
N GLU A 153 4.03 -19.63 10.75
CA GLU A 153 3.43 -20.65 11.61
C GLU A 153 1.89 -20.69 11.49
N PHE A 154 1.25 -19.54 11.39
CA PHE A 154 -0.21 -19.45 11.27
C PHE A 154 -0.71 -19.98 9.92
N TYR A 155 -0.14 -19.49 8.82
CA TYR A 155 -0.65 -19.75 7.48
C TYR A 155 -0.06 -21.01 6.80
N VAL A 156 1.18 -21.35 7.11
CA VAL A 156 1.89 -22.50 6.49
C VAL A 156 1.86 -23.72 7.41
N SER A 157 2.16 -23.54 8.70
CA SER A 157 2.18 -24.64 9.68
C SER A 157 0.80 -24.94 10.29
N GLY A 158 -0.21 -24.10 10.04
CA GLY A 158 -1.58 -24.28 10.54
C GLY A 158 -1.77 -23.97 12.03
N LYS A 159 -0.77 -23.35 12.69
CA LYS A 159 -0.81 -23.03 14.11
C LYS A 159 -1.70 -21.82 14.39
N GLN A 160 -2.99 -22.07 14.64
CA GLN A 160 -4.05 -21.05 14.76
C GLN A 160 -3.85 -20.03 15.89
N ASP A 161 -3.02 -20.32 16.87
CA ASP A 161 -2.71 -19.42 17.98
C ASP A 161 -1.40 -18.62 17.79
N ALA A 162 -0.64 -18.86 16.72
CA ALA A 162 0.67 -18.26 16.51
C ALA A 162 0.66 -16.72 16.50
N LEU A 163 -0.41 -16.11 16.00
CA LEU A 163 -0.55 -14.65 15.95
C LEU A 163 -1.10 -14.03 17.25
N LYS A 164 -1.66 -14.81 18.18
CA LYS A 164 -2.32 -14.29 19.40
C LYS A 164 -1.38 -13.52 20.35
N PRO A 165 -0.11 -13.91 20.55
CA PRO A 165 0.77 -13.21 21.50
C PRO A 165 1.11 -11.78 21.10
N PHE A 166 0.95 -11.41 19.83
CA PHE A 166 1.35 -10.09 19.35
C PHE A 166 0.25 -9.04 19.58
N PRO A 167 0.60 -7.83 20.05
CA PRO A 167 -0.35 -6.71 20.06
C PRO A 167 -0.71 -6.28 18.63
N ASP A 168 -1.79 -5.51 18.50
CA ASP A 168 -2.24 -4.94 17.23
C ASP A 168 -1.20 -4.02 16.60
N GLY A 169 -0.57 -3.21 17.45
CA GLY A 169 0.47 -2.26 17.09
C GLY A 169 1.85 -2.71 17.57
N SER A 170 2.73 -1.74 17.73
CA SER A 170 4.02 -1.91 18.37
C SER A 170 3.92 -1.39 19.79
N ASP A 171 4.31 -2.22 20.75
CA ASP A 171 4.56 -1.76 22.12
C ASP A 171 6.02 -1.28 22.17
N TRP A 172 6.25 -0.19 22.89
CA TRP A 172 7.55 0.47 23.05
C TRP A 172 8.33 -0.15 24.21
#